data_AF-A0A645JKS1-F1
#
_entry.id   AF-A0A645JKS1-F1
#
_cell.length_a   1.000
_cell.length_b   1.000
_cell.length_c   1.000
_cell.angle_alpha   90.00
_cell.angle_beta   90.00
_cell.angle_gamma   90.00
#
_symmetry.space_group_name_H-M   'P 1'
#
loop_
_entity.id
_entity.type
_entity.pdbx_description
1 polymer ?
#
loop_
_entity_poly.entity_id
_entity_poly.type
_entity_poly.pdbx_seq_one_letter_code
_entity_poly.pdbx_strand_id
1 'polypeptide(L)'
;MVALADEPRLFEKIISNVKTVKARGASVILVTNNEEFKEDPEICDHLVRIPACPAELSASLSILPMQLLAYYVGVYRGCDIDKPRNLAKSVTVE
;
A
#
# COMPACT_ATOMS: atom_id res chain seq x y z
N MET A 1 4.40 -6.38 -5.17
CA MET A 1 4.13 -6.38 -3.72
C MET A 1 3.92 -4.95 -3.29
N VAL A 2 2.92 -4.71 -2.45
CA VAL A 2 2.76 -3.41 -1.77
C VAL A 2 3.02 -3.65 -0.29
N ALA A 3 3.91 -2.86 0.31
CA ALA A 3 4.29 -2.97 1.72
C ALA A 3 3.89 -1.68 2.45
N LEU A 4 3.11 -1.81 3.52
CA LEU A 4 2.79 -0.70 4.42
C LEU A 4 3.76 -0.75 5.60
N ALA A 5 4.59 0.28 5.75
CA ALA A 5 5.61 0.41 6.78
C ALA A 5 5.44 1.77 7.51
N ASP A 6 4.23 2.02 8.00
CA ASP A 6 3.79 3.23 8.68
C ASP A 6 3.75 3.11 10.22
N GLU A 7 3.94 1.90 10.77
CA GLU A 7 4.11 1.66 12.20
C GLU A 7 5.60 1.57 12.57
N PRO A 8 6.15 2.56 13.32
CA PRO A 8 7.57 2.61 13.65
C PRO A 8 8.08 1.34 14.37
N ARG A 9 7.26 0.73 15.23
CA ARG A 9 7.66 -0.48 15.98
C ARG A 9 7.81 -1.72 15.08
N LEU A 10 7.18 -1.71 13.91
CA LEU A 10 7.19 -2.83 12.96
C LEU A 10 8.09 -2.57 11.76
N PHE A 11 8.58 -1.34 11.58
CA PHE A 11 9.33 -0.90 10.40
C PHE A 11 10.45 -1.88 10.02
N GLU A 12 11.40 -2.12 10.93
CA GLU A 12 12.54 -3.03 10.68
C GLU A 12 12.11 -4.45 10.31
N LYS A 13 11.07 -4.97 10.97
CA LYS A 13 10.53 -6.29 10.68
C LYS A 13 9.90 -6.35 9.29
N ILE A 14 9.18 -5.29 8.90
CA ILE A 14 8.56 -5.18 7.58
C ILE A 14 9.65 -5.08 6.51
N ILE A 15 10.69 -4.27 6.70
CA ILE A 15 11.82 -4.15 5.76
C ILE A 15 12.54 -5.50 5.59
N SER A 16 12.76 -6.24 6.67
CA SER A 16 13.35 -7.59 6.60
C SER A 16 12.52 -8.55 5.74
N ASN A 17 11.19 -8.55 5.91
CA ASN A 17 10.29 -9.34 5.08
C ASN A 17 10.31 -8.89 3.61
N VAL A 18 10.30 -7.58 3.38
CA VAL A 18 10.37 -6.98 2.04
C VAL A 18 11.64 -7.41 1.32
N LYS A 19 12.81 -7.36 1.97
CA LYS A 19 14.09 -7.81 1.40
C LYS A 19 14.03 -9.28 0.97
N THR A 20 13.40 -10.13 1.76
CA THR A 20 13.23 -11.56 1.43
C THR A 20 12.38 -11.76 0.17
N VAL A 21 11.33 -10.95 -0.02
CA VAL A 21 10.45 -11.01 -1.20
C VAL A 21 11.12 -10.36 -2.42
N LYS A 22 11.85 -9.25 -2.23
CA LYS A 22 12.64 -8.56 -3.25
C LYS A 22 13.74 -9.46 -3.82
N ALA A 23 14.44 -10.21 -2.97
CA ALA A 23 15.45 -11.20 -3.37
C ALA A 23 14.91 -12.31 -4.30
N ARG A 24 13.57 -12.50 -4.33
CA ARG A 24 12.89 -13.44 -5.25
C ARG A 24 12.41 -12.77 -6.54
N GLY A 25 12.86 -11.55 -6.81
CA GLY A 25 12.54 -10.79 -8.03
C GLY A 25 11.20 -10.05 -7.98
N ALA A 26 10.59 -9.88 -6.80
CA ALA A 26 9.36 -9.10 -6.71
C ALA A 26 9.61 -7.62 -6.99
N SER A 27 8.68 -6.97 -7.71
CA SER A 27 8.60 -5.51 -7.69
C SER A 27 7.87 -5.05 -6.42
N VAL A 28 8.40 -4.03 -5.74
CA VAL A 28 7.96 -3.57 -4.42
C VAL A 28 7.62 -2.07 -4.48
N ILE A 29 6.39 -1.75 -4.08
CA ILE A 29 5.96 -0.40 -3.72
C ILE A 29 5.96 -0.32 -2.18
N LEU A 30 6.79 0.54 -1.62
CA LEU A 30 6.86 0.79 -0.18
C LEU A 30 6.09 2.06 0.16
N VAL A 31 5.13 1.96 1.09
CA VAL A 31 4.39 3.08 1.67
C VAL A 31 4.88 3.29 3.08
N THR A 32 5.34 4.49 3.43
CA THR A 32 5.86 4.77 4.78
C THR A 32 5.68 6.23 5.19
N ASN A 33 5.58 6.47 6.49
CA ASN A 33 5.67 7.80 7.12
C ASN A 33 7.08 8.09 7.68
N ASN A 34 8.04 7.19 7.50
CA ASN A 34 9.40 7.39 7.95
C ASN A 34 10.12 8.37 7.01
N GLU A 35 10.27 9.61 7.48
CA GLU A 35 10.93 10.69 6.72
C GLU A 35 12.44 10.45 6.56
N GLU A 36 13.07 9.71 7.48
CA GLU A 36 14.50 9.41 7.46
C GLU A 36 14.84 8.29 6.46
N PHE A 37 13.86 7.42 6.16
CA PHE A 37 14.06 6.35 5.18
C PHE A 37 14.39 6.95 3.82
N LYS A 38 15.50 6.52 3.22
CA LYS A 38 15.91 6.94 1.87
C LYS A 38 15.49 5.87 0.87
N GLU A 39 15.24 6.30 -0.36
CA GLU A 39 14.99 5.36 -1.45
C GLU A 39 16.20 4.42 -1.60
N ASP A 40 15.92 3.13 -1.52
CA ASP A 40 16.91 2.06 -1.57
C ASP A 40 16.41 1.01 -2.58
N PRO A 41 17.06 0.88 -3.75
CA PRO A 41 16.69 -0.09 -4.77
C PRO A 41 16.74 -1.56 -4.30
N GLU A 42 17.51 -1.86 -3.24
CA GLU A 42 17.52 -3.20 -2.63
C GLU A 42 16.26 -3.48 -1.79
N ILE A 43 15.49 -2.45 -1.47
CA ILE A 43 14.27 -2.53 -0.66
C ILE A 43 13.02 -2.32 -1.51
N CYS A 44 12.98 -1.26 -2.33
CA CYS A 44 11.79 -0.90 -3.10
C CYS A 44 12.11 -0.31 -4.48
N ASP A 45 11.22 -0.54 -5.45
CA ASP A 45 11.28 0.12 -6.77
C ASP A 45 10.52 1.45 -6.78
N HIS A 46 9.56 1.58 -5.86
CA HIS A 46 8.73 2.76 -5.74
C HIS A 46 8.54 3.08 -4.26
N LEU A 47 8.80 4.34 -3.90
CA LEU A 47 8.61 4.86 -2.55
C LEU A 47 7.45 5.86 -2.54
N VAL A 48 6.43 5.58 -1.73
CA VAL A 48 5.29 6.47 -1.47
C VAL A 48 5.39 6.95 -0.04
N ARG A 49 5.67 8.25 0.13
CA ARG A 49 5.67 8.87 1.47
C ARG A 49 4.27 9.37 1.81
N ILE A 50 3.82 9.01 3.01
CA ILE A 50 2.63 9.60 3.64
C ILE A 50 3.08 10.48 4.82
N PRO A 51 2.30 11.49 5.22
CA PRO A 51 2.62 12.31 6.38
C PRO A 51 2.71 11.48 7.66
N ALA A 52 3.60 11.88 8.57
CA ALA A 52 3.56 11.40 9.94
C ALA A 52 2.23 11.81 10.60
N CYS A 53 1.65 10.89 11.36
CA CYS A 53 0.42 11.11 12.10
C CYS A 53 0.43 10.28 13.39
N PRO A 54 -0.47 10.58 14.36
CA PRO A 54 -0.70 9.70 15.51
C PRO A 54 -1.01 8.26 15.05
N ALA A 55 -0.55 7.27 15.82
CA ALA A 55 -0.67 5.86 15.46
C ALA A 55 -2.14 5.45 15.22
N GLU A 56 -3.07 6.07 15.95
CA GLU A 56 -4.52 5.87 15.83
C GLU A 56 -5.07 6.27 14.45
N LEU A 57 -4.39 7.18 13.75
CA LEU A 57 -4.77 7.65 12.41
C LEU A 57 -3.98 6.98 11.29
N SER A 58 -2.91 6.23 11.60
CA SER A 58 -2.01 5.66 10.60
C SER A 58 -2.74 4.83 9.54
N ALA A 59 -3.64 3.94 9.98
CA ALA A 59 -4.47 3.12 9.08
C ALA A 59 -5.38 3.96 8.17
N SER A 60 -5.88 5.10 8.66
CA SER A 60 -6.72 6.00 7.87
C SER A 60 -5.92 6.76 6.79
N LEU A 61 -4.63 7.03 7.04
CA LEU A 61 -3.77 7.65 6.04
C LEU A 61 -3.22 6.62 5.05
N SER A 62 -2.79 5.45 5.52
CA SER A 62 -2.20 4.42 4.67
C SER A 62 -3.19 3.75 3.71
N ILE A 63 -4.50 3.81 3.97
CA ILE A 63 -5.52 3.32 3.03
C ILE A 63 -5.69 4.22 1.81
N LEU A 64 -5.40 5.52 1.89
CA LEU A 64 -5.57 6.47 0.78
C LEU A 64 -4.74 6.09 -0.46
N PRO A 65 -3.42 5.83 -0.38
CA PRO A 65 -2.66 5.37 -1.53
C PRO A 65 -3.16 4.00 -2.04
N MET A 66 -3.73 3.14 -1.19
CA MET A 66 -4.29 1.85 -1.63
C MET A 66 -5.57 2.04 -2.44
N GLN A 67 -6.44 2.97 -2.02
CA GLN A 67 -7.64 3.34 -2.78
C GLN A 67 -7.27 3.94 -4.15
N LEU A 68 -6.28 4.84 -4.19
CA LEU A 68 -5.79 5.42 -5.44
C LEU A 68 -5.16 4.36 -6.35
N LEU A 69 -4.36 3.45 -5.80
CA LEU A 69 -3.78 2.34 -6.57
C LEU A 69 -4.88 1.48 -7.19
N ALA A 70 -5.89 1.08 -6.41
CA ALA A 70 -7.02 0.30 -6.92
C ALA A 70 -7.79 1.04 -8.00
N TYR A 71 -8.05 2.33 -7.81
CA TYR A 71 -8.72 3.20 -8.78
C TYR A 71 -7.95 3.24 -10.11
N TYR A 72 -6.67 3.61 -10.08
CA TYR A 72 -5.87 3.75 -11.31
C TYR A 72 -5.65 2.43 -12.01
N VAL A 73 -5.49 1.32 -11.28
CA VAL A 73 -5.46 -0.03 -11.88
C VAL A 73 -6.79 -0.36 -12.55
N GLY A 74 -7.91 -0.01 -11.93
CA GLY A 74 -9.26 -0.16 -12.50
C GLY A 74 -9.43 0.63 -13.79
N VAL A 75 -9.06 1.91 -13.80
CA VAL A 75 -9.07 2.78 -14.99
C VAL A 75 -8.22 2.17 -16.10
N TYR A 76 -6.97 1.81 -15.79
CA TYR A 76 -6.02 1.27 -16.76
C TYR A 76 -6.51 -0.04 -17.38
N ARG A 77 -7.23 -0.86 -16.62
CA ARG A 77 -7.78 -2.14 -17.08
C ARG A 77 -9.16 -2.00 -17.76
N GLY A 78 -9.72 -0.79 -17.84
CA GLY A 78 -11.05 -0.57 -18.41
C GLY A 78 -12.18 -1.20 -17.59
N CYS A 79 -11.99 -1.35 -16.28
CA CYS A 79 -13.04 -1.84 -15.37
C CYS A 79 -14.09 -0.76 -15.12
N ASP A 80 -15.35 -1.17 -14.90
CA ASP A 80 -16.37 -0.28 -14.31
C ASP A 80 -16.09 -0.15 -12.81
N ILE A 81 -15.57 1.01 -12.40
CA ILE A 81 -15.09 1.28 -11.04
C ILE A 81 -16.27 1.56 -10.11
N ASP A 82 -17.33 2.18 -10.62
CA ASP A 82 -18.53 2.53 -9.85
C ASP A 82 -19.45 1.32 -9.66
N LYS A 83 -19.43 0.38 -10.60
CA LYS A 83 -20.22 -0.87 -10.58
C LYS A 83 -19.34 -2.09 -10.86
N PRO A 84 -18.48 -2.49 -9.90
CA PRO A 84 -17.65 -3.67 -10.06
C PRO A 84 -18.51 -4.92 -10.26
N ARG A 85 -18.05 -5.81 -11.14
CA ARG A 85 -18.78 -7.05 -11.49
C ARG A 85 -19.07 -7.88 -10.23
N ASN A 86 -20.28 -8.42 -10.17
CA ASN A 86 -20.75 -9.31 -9.10
C ASN A 86 -20.83 -8.68 -7.69
N LEU A 87 -20.79 -7.35 -7.59
CA LEU A 87 -20.94 -6.64 -6.32
C LEU A 87 -22.19 -5.76 -6.31
N ALA A 88 -22.79 -5.63 -5.13
CA ALA A 88 -23.84 -4.68 -4.83
C ALA A 88 -23.34 -3.71 -3.76
N LYS A 89 -23.88 -2.49 -3.74
CA LYS A 89 -23.52 -1.47 -2.74
C LYS A 89 -23.85 -1.93 -1.31
N SER A 90 -24.92 -2.71 -1.16
CA SER A 90 -25.29 -3.41 0.07
C SER A 90 -26.02 -4.69 -0.30
N VAL A 91 -25.78 -5.77 0.44
CA VAL A 91 -26.53 -7.02 0.32
C VAL A 91 -27.67 -6.95 1.34
N THR A 92 -28.90 -6.98 0.87
CA THR A 92 -30.11 -6.73 1.68
C THR A 92 -31.10 -7.88 1.67
N VAL A 93 -30.69 -9.03 1.13
CA VAL A 93 -31.51 -10.25 1.07
C VAL A 93 -30.75 -11.35 1.83
N GLU A 94 -31.41 -11.97 2.82
CA GLU A 94 -30.93 -13.16 3.54
C GLU A 94 -30.98 -14.41 2.67
#